data_AF-A0A1C2BRN6-F1
#
_entry.id   AF-A0A1C2BRN6-F1
#
_cell.length_a   1.000
_cell.length_b   1.000
_cell.length_c   1.000
_cell.angle_alpha   90.00
_cell.angle_beta   90.00
_cell.angle_gamma   90.00
#
_symmetry.space_group_name_H-M   'P 1'
#
loop_
_entity.id
_entity.type
_entity.pdbx_description
1 polymer ?
#
loop_
_entity_poly.entity_id
_entity_poly.type
_entity_poly.pdbx_seq_one_letter_code
_entity_poly.pdbx_strand_id
1 'polypeptide(L)'
;MSHKQNVEKLFHELASEVHSFIAVSESGFPERWVPATYIKDQLGLAKNAYPLGNVTDNKTGWLFSTIARHLQEKGMVEYKKVGSRAFYKCK
;
A
#
# COMPACT_ATOMS: atom_id res chain seq x y z
N MET A 1 15.98 14.74 17.05
CA MET A 1 15.64 13.47 16.36
C MET A 1 16.69 13.20 15.31
N SER A 2 17.09 11.94 15.12
CA SER A 2 17.99 11.56 14.03
C SER A 2 17.23 11.46 12.70
N HIS A 3 17.95 11.54 11.58
CA HIS A 3 17.35 11.33 10.25
C HIS A 3 16.59 10.01 10.16
N LYS A 4 17.11 8.95 10.80
CA LYS A 4 16.45 7.64 10.88
C LYS A 4 15.06 7.74 11.52
N GLN A 5 14.95 8.40 12.67
CA GLN A 5 13.68 8.57 13.38
C GLN A 5 12.67 9.37 12.54
N ASN A 6 13.13 10.37 11.80
CA ASN A 6 12.26 11.16 10.93
C ASN A 6 11.72 10.31 9.76
N VAL A 7 12.58 9.47 9.14
CA VAL A 7 12.15 8.55 8.07
C VAL A 7 11.12 7.54 8.60
N GLU A 8 11.35 6.96 9.77
CA GLU A 8 10.41 6.03 10.39
C GLU A 8 9.06 6.68 10.70
N LYS A 9 9.07 7.93 11.21
CA LYS A 9 7.85 8.70 11.45
C LYS A 9 7.06 8.92 10.15
N LEU A 10 7.71 9.42 9.11
CA LEU A 10 7.07 9.69 7.82
C LEU A 10 6.50 8.40 7.18
N PHE A 11 7.23 7.29 7.30
CA PHE A 11 6.75 6.00 6.84
C PHE A 11 5.51 5.53 7.60
N HIS A 12 5.48 5.74 8.92
CA HIS A 12 4.32 5.39 9.73
C HIS A 12 3.10 6.26 9.38
N GLU A 13 3.27 7.57 9.20
CA GLU A 13 2.22 8.48 8.75
C GLU A 13 1.66 8.06 7.39
N LEU A 14 2.53 7.72 6.44
CA LEU A 14 2.12 7.19 5.14
C LEU A 14 1.34 5.87 5.27
N ALA A 15 1.80 4.94 6.11
CA ALA A 15 1.09 3.68 6.34
C ALA A 15 -0.29 3.89 6.98
N SER A 16 -0.38 4.84 7.92
CA SER A 16 -1.65 5.24 8.55
C SER A 16 -2.65 5.81 7.53
N GLU A 17 -2.16 6.60 6.58
CA GLU A 17 -2.98 7.13 5.49
C GLU A 17 -3.49 6.02 4.58
N VAL A 18 -2.63 5.08 4.17
CA VAL A 18 -3.04 3.92 3.36
C VAL A 18 -4.09 3.07 4.09
N HIS A 19 -3.90 2.83 5.39
CA HIS A 19 -4.88 2.10 6.20
C HIS A 19 -6.23 2.80 6.25
N SER A 20 -6.23 4.12 6.51
CA SER A 20 -7.44 4.93 6.55
C SER A 20 -8.18 4.91 5.22
N PHE A 21 -7.45 4.98 4.10
CA PHE A 21 -8.02 4.86 2.77
C PHE A 21 -8.67 3.50 2.52
N ILE A 22 -8.03 2.39 2.94
CA ILE A 22 -8.61 1.05 2.83
C ILE A 22 -9.93 1.01 3.59
N ALA A 23 -9.94 1.46 4.85
CA ALA A 23 -11.11 1.43 5.72
C ALA A 23 -12.33 2.17 5.13
N VAL A 24 -12.13 3.38 4.57
CA VAL A 24 -13.24 4.12 3.95
C VAL A 24 -13.70 3.48 2.63
N SER A 25 -12.78 2.83 1.91
CA SER A 25 -13.07 2.20 0.62
C SER A 25 -13.86 0.90 0.76
N GLU A 26 -13.72 0.18 1.87
CA GLU A 26 -14.33 -1.14 2.09
C GLU A 26 -15.81 -1.22 1.73
N SER A 27 -16.58 -0.20 2.11
CA SER A 27 -18.03 -0.13 1.87
C SER A 27 -18.41 -0.20 0.39
N GLY A 28 -17.49 0.18 -0.52
CA GLY A 28 -17.69 0.15 -1.96
C GLY A 28 -17.35 -1.18 -2.63
N PHE A 29 -16.85 -2.18 -1.90
CA PHE A 29 -16.40 -3.45 -2.47
C PHE A 29 -17.11 -4.68 -1.88
N PRO A 30 -17.32 -5.74 -2.69
CA PRO A 30 -17.91 -6.98 -2.22
C PRO A 30 -17.18 -7.56 -1.00
N GLU A 31 -17.93 -7.96 0.02
CA GLU A 31 -17.41 -8.52 1.27
C GLU A 31 -16.34 -7.64 1.97
N ARG A 32 -16.28 -6.35 1.61
CA ARG A 32 -15.31 -5.36 2.09
C ARG A 32 -13.87 -5.57 1.63
N TRP A 33 -13.64 -6.39 0.61
CA TRP A 33 -12.30 -6.66 0.09
C TRP A 33 -11.89 -5.63 -0.96
N VAL A 34 -10.97 -4.73 -0.60
CA VAL A 34 -10.48 -3.67 -1.48
C VAL A 34 -9.35 -4.20 -2.38
N PRO A 35 -9.44 -4.08 -3.72
CA PRO A 35 -8.39 -4.53 -4.62
C PRO A 35 -7.09 -3.74 -4.47
N ALA A 36 -5.95 -4.44 -4.48
CA ALA A 36 -4.62 -3.82 -4.44
C ALA A 36 -4.36 -2.88 -5.62
N THR A 37 -4.92 -3.17 -6.80
CA THR A 37 -4.84 -2.28 -7.96
C THR A 37 -5.53 -0.96 -7.69
N TYR A 38 -6.75 -1.00 -7.16
CA TYR A 38 -7.51 0.20 -6.79
C TYR A 38 -6.75 1.07 -5.79
N ILE A 39 -6.21 0.47 -4.71
CA ILE A 39 -5.45 1.21 -3.69
C ILE A 39 -4.22 1.90 -4.32
N LYS A 40 -3.46 1.18 -5.13
CA LYS A 40 -2.25 1.72 -5.78
C LYS A 40 -2.57 2.86 -6.73
N ASP A 41 -3.65 2.73 -7.51
CA ASP A 41 -4.03 3.70 -8.53
C ASP A 41 -4.57 4.98 -7.88
N GLN A 42 -5.48 4.85 -6.90
CA GLN A 42 -6.09 6.00 -6.21
C GLN A 42 -5.09 6.79 -5.35
N LEU A 43 -4.15 6.10 -4.70
CA LEU A 43 -3.13 6.75 -3.87
C LEU A 43 -1.82 7.05 -4.62
N GLY A 44 -1.76 6.75 -5.93
CA GLY A 44 -0.58 6.97 -6.76
C GLY A 44 0.68 6.26 -6.25
N LEU A 45 0.53 5.06 -5.68
CA LEU A 45 1.61 4.26 -5.07
C LEU A 45 2.35 3.37 -6.08
N ALA A 46 1.87 3.29 -7.32
CA ALA A 46 2.59 2.70 -8.43
C ALA A 46 3.66 3.69 -8.94
N LYS A 47 4.81 3.74 -8.26
CA LYS A 47 5.92 4.65 -8.57
C LYS A 47 6.99 3.96 -9.43
N ASN A 48 7.70 4.76 -10.22
CA ASN A 48 8.94 4.32 -10.85
C ASN A 48 10.00 4.16 -9.77
N ALA A 49 10.47 2.93 -9.57
CA ALA A 49 11.46 2.61 -8.54
C ALA A 49 12.91 2.71 -9.04
N TYR A 50 13.11 3.05 -10.31
CA TYR A 50 14.41 3.07 -10.95
C TYR A 50 14.85 4.52 -11.27
N PRO A 51 16.16 4.81 -11.24
CA PRO A 51 16.69 6.10 -11.68
C PRO A 51 16.32 6.42 -13.12
N LEU A 52 16.16 7.71 -13.46
CA LEU A 52 15.77 8.15 -14.81
C LEU A 52 16.73 7.69 -15.92
N GLY A 53 18.02 7.49 -15.61
CA GLY A 53 19.01 6.98 -16.56
C GLY A 53 18.91 5.48 -16.84
N ASN A 54 18.06 4.76 -16.11
CA ASN A 54 17.77 3.35 -16.35
C ASN A 54 16.41 3.24 -17.06
N VAL A 55 16.42 2.82 -18.32
CA VAL A 55 15.19 2.71 -19.13
C VAL A 55 14.44 1.45 -18.74
N THR A 56 13.69 1.53 -17.66
CA THR A 56 12.70 0.53 -17.27
C THR A 56 11.36 1.23 -17.09
N ASP A 57 10.51 1.16 -18.11
CA ASP A 57 9.15 1.74 -18.11
C ASP A 57 8.16 0.88 -17.31
N ASN A 58 8.52 0.58 -16.06
CA ASN A 58 7.70 -0.26 -15.20
C ASN A 58 7.38 0.49 -13.91
N LYS A 59 6.21 1.11 -13.86
CA LYS A 59 5.59 1.54 -12.60
C LYS A 59 5.43 0.31 -11.71
N THR A 60 6.22 0.24 -10.65
CA THR A 60 6.22 -0.93 -9.75
C THR A 60 5.32 -0.67 -8.55
N GLY A 61 4.70 -1.74 -8.04
CA GLY A 61 3.88 -1.68 -6.82
C GLY A 61 4.68 -1.77 -5.52
N TRP A 62 6.01 -1.63 -5.55
CA TRP A 62 6.88 -1.95 -4.40
C TRP A 62 6.60 -1.10 -3.18
N LEU A 63 6.37 0.19 -3.34
CA LEU A 63 6.04 1.07 -2.23
C LEU A 63 4.78 0.58 -1.49
N PHE A 64 3.72 0.27 -2.24
CA PHE A 64 2.51 -0.29 -1.65
C PHE A 64 2.76 -1.65 -1.00
N SER A 65 3.52 -2.55 -1.64
CA SER A 65 3.86 -3.85 -1.06
C SER A 65 4.58 -3.73 0.29
N THR A 66 5.52 -2.79 0.42
CA THR A 66 6.23 -2.50 1.68
C THR A 66 5.28 -1.98 2.75
N ILE A 67 4.40 -1.03 2.41
CA ILE A 67 3.41 -0.48 3.34
C ILE A 67 2.42 -1.56 3.79
N ALA A 68 1.87 -2.34 2.85
CA ALA A 68 0.91 -3.39 3.13
C ALA A 68 1.51 -4.47 4.04
N ARG A 69 2.78 -4.83 3.83
CA ARG A 69 3.50 -5.76 4.71
C ARG A 69 3.62 -5.20 6.13
N HIS A 70 4.00 -3.93 6.27
CA HIS A 70 4.10 -3.26 7.56
C HIS A 70 2.76 -3.24 8.32
N LEU A 71 1.66 -2.92 7.63
CA LEU A 71 0.31 -2.92 8.21
C LEU A 71 -0.12 -4.34 8.62
N GLN A 72 0.21 -5.35 7.81
CA GLN A 72 -0.11 -6.75 8.10
C GLN A 72 0.67 -7.27 9.32
N GLU A 73 1.95 -6.91 9.45
CA GLU A 73 2.76 -7.26 10.63
C GLU A 73 2.23 -6.62 11.92
N LYS A 74 1.63 -5.44 11.82
CA LYS A 74 0.93 -4.77 12.92
C LYS A 74 -0.49 -5.30 13.15
N GLY A 75 -0.95 -6.27 12.36
CA GLY A 75 -2.30 -6.82 12.45
C GLY A 75 -3.40 -5.81 12.09
N MET A 76 -3.11 -4.77 11.34
CA MET A 76 -4.09 -3.74 10.96
C MET A 76 -4.89 -4.11 9.71
N VAL A 77 -4.34 -4.98 8.86
CA VAL A 77 -5.01 -5.44 7.63
C VAL A 77 -4.93 -6.96 7.48
N GLU A 78 -5.92 -7.50 6.80
CA GLU A 78 -5.94 -8.84 6.23
C GLU A 78 -5.60 -8.78 4.74
N TYR A 79 -5.07 -9.89 4.24
CA TYR A 79 -4.70 -10.07 2.85
C TYR A 79 -5.40 -11.30 2.28
N LYS A 80 -5.97 -11.14 1.08
CA LYS A 80 -6.55 -12.24 0.30
C LYS A 80 -5.99 -12.21 -1.12
N LYS A 81 -5.69 -13.38 -1.67
CA LYS A 81 -5.34 -13.56 -3.09
C LYS A 81 -6.37 -14.43 -3.79
N VAL A 82 -6.86 -13.97 -4.94
CA VAL A 82 -7.74 -14.74 -5.83
C VAL A 82 -7.16 -14.66 -7.24
N GLY A 83 -6.64 -15.79 -7.73
CA GLY A 83 -5.89 -15.83 -8.99
C GLY A 83 -4.67 -14.91 -8.95
N SER A 84 -4.57 -13.98 -9.89
CA SER A 84 -3.50 -12.96 -9.95
C SER A 84 -3.81 -11.68 -9.15
N ARG A 85 -5.01 -11.57 -8.56
CA ARG A 85 -5.46 -10.35 -7.88
C ARG A 85 -5.26 -10.45 -6.37
N ALA A 86 -4.69 -9.39 -5.81
CA ALA A 86 -4.52 -9.20 -4.38
C ALA A 86 -5.59 -8.24 -3.84
N PHE A 87 -6.06 -8.50 -2.62
CA PHE A 87 -7.07 -7.72 -1.93
C PHE A 87 -6.68 -7.51 -0.48
N TYR A 88 -7.13 -6.41 0.09
CA TYR A 88 -6.89 -6.02 1.47
C TYR A 88 -8.19 -5.59 2.14
N LYS A 89 -8.23 -5.77 3.46
CA LYS A 89 -9.35 -5.39 4.31
C LYS A 89 -8.77 -5.02 5.68
N CYS A 90 -9.27 -3.99 6.33
CA CYS A 90 -8.93 -3.63 7.70
C CYS A 90 -9.48 -4.69 8.68
N LYS A 91 -8.74 -4.91 9.77
CA LYS A 91 -9.20 -5.74 10.89
C LYS A 91 -10.09 -4.97 11.85
#